data_AF-A0A7S0S2F2-F1
#
_entry.id   AF-A0A7S0S2F2-F1
#
_cell.length_a   1.000
_cell.length_b   1.000
_cell.length_c   1.000
_cell.angle_alpha   90.00
_cell.angle_beta   90.00
_cell.angle_gamma   90.00
#
_symmetry.space_group_name_H-M   'P 1'
#
loop_
_entity.id
_entity.type
_entity.pdbx_description
1 polymer ?
#
loop_
_entity_poly.entity_id
_entity_poly.type
_entity_poly.pdbx_seq_one_letter_code
_entity_poly.pdbx_strand_id
1 'polypeptide(L)'
;DPARAGLSPAVAAWLRGCGARRIVYVSCNPATQARDLAALCGTQATGASARGASRTSSSQASKAKAVSAAPVKGGWGAPGVVGPYKLVSLTPVDLFPHTDHVETVAVLDLR
;
A
#
# COMPACT_ATOMS: atom_id res chain seq x y z
N ASP A 1 -9.27 -9.05 6.02
CA ASP A 1 -9.08 -10.48 5.80
C ASP A 1 -9.93 -10.92 4.60
N PRO A 2 -9.40 -10.85 3.38
CA PRO A 2 -10.10 -11.29 2.19
C PRO A 2 -10.03 -12.81 2.01
N ALA A 3 -10.89 -13.35 1.15
CA ALA A 3 -10.74 -14.74 0.69
C ALA A 3 -9.35 -14.98 0.05
N ARG A 4 -8.95 -16.25 -0.13
CA ARG A 4 -7.64 -16.66 -0.69
C ARG A 4 -7.29 -16.00 -2.04
N ALA A 5 -8.31 -15.60 -2.82
CA ALA A 5 -8.15 -14.89 -4.09
C ALA A 5 -7.69 -13.42 -3.95
N GLY A 6 -7.64 -12.89 -2.73
CA GLY A 6 -7.33 -11.50 -2.42
C GLY A 6 -8.52 -10.57 -2.63
N LEU A 7 -8.23 -9.28 -2.77
CA LEU A 7 -9.21 -8.23 -3.01
C LEU A 7 -9.74 -8.29 -4.44
N SER A 8 -11.02 -8.01 -4.61
CA SER A 8 -11.55 -7.67 -5.93
C SER A 8 -11.03 -6.30 -6.36
N PRO A 9 -10.97 -6.01 -7.67
CA PRO A 9 -10.63 -4.68 -8.16
C PRO A 9 -11.53 -3.62 -7.51
N ALA A 10 -12.85 -3.76 -7.55
CA ALA A 10 -13.76 -2.77 -6.96
C ALA A 10 -13.41 -2.40 -5.50
N VAL A 11 -13.09 -3.39 -4.66
CA VAL A 11 -12.71 -3.16 -3.25
C VAL A 11 -11.37 -2.45 -3.14
N ALA A 12 -10.36 -2.85 -3.90
CA ALA A 12 -9.06 -2.20 -3.87
C ALA A 12 -9.14 -0.71 -4.31
N ALA A 13 -10.04 -0.36 -5.23
CA ALA A 13 -10.22 1.02 -5.71
C ALA A 13 -10.91 1.83 -4.63
N TRP A 14 -11.94 1.24 -4.02
CA TRP A 14 -12.62 1.84 -2.90
C TRP A 14 -11.65 2.10 -1.74
N LEU A 15 -10.80 1.14 -1.37
CA LEU A 15 -9.79 1.32 -0.31
C LEU A 15 -8.80 2.44 -0.61
N ARG A 16 -8.41 2.62 -1.88
CA ARG A 16 -7.56 3.75 -2.31
C ARG A 16 -8.25 5.10 -2.16
N GLY A 17 -9.57 5.16 -2.33
CA GLY A 17 -10.36 6.40 -2.25
C GLY A 17 -11.02 6.66 -0.90
N CYS A 18 -11.08 5.67 0.01
CA CYS A 18 -11.88 5.78 1.24
C CYS A 18 -11.27 6.71 2.29
N GLY A 19 -10.00 7.09 2.16
CA GLY A 19 -9.32 8.00 3.09
C GLY A 19 -9.00 7.37 4.46
N ALA A 20 -9.01 6.04 4.57
CA ALA A 20 -8.58 5.37 5.79
C ALA A 20 -7.11 5.72 6.07
N ARG A 21 -6.81 6.18 7.29
CA ARG A 21 -5.43 6.53 7.68
C ARG A 21 -4.52 5.31 7.77
N ARG A 22 -5.09 4.17 8.15
CA ARG A 22 -4.39 2.90 8.34
C ARG A 22 -5.27 1.74 7.89
N ILE A 23 -4.67 0.78 7.19
CA ILE A 23 -5.29 -0.49 6.82
C ILE A 23 -4.46 -1.62 7.41
N VAL A 24 -5.13 -2.56 8.08
CA VAL A 24 -4.55 -3.85 8.46
C VAL A 24 -5.07 -4.88 7.47
N TYR A 25 -4.16 -5.49 6.72
CA TYR A 25 -4.46 -6.53 5.74
C TYR A 25 -3.95 -7.86 6.28
N VAL A 26 -4.87 -8.77 6.62
CA VAL A 26 -4.59 -10.17 6.96
C VAL A 26 -4.79 -11.04 5.72
N SER A 27 -3.91 -11.99 5.44
CA SER A 27 -3.98 -12.88 4.28
C SER A 27 -3.43 -14.28 4.52
N CYS A 28 -4.13 -15.29 4.02
CA CYS A 28 -3.67 -16.67 3.95
C CYS A 28 -2.93 -17.02 2.65
N ASN A 29 -2.70 -16.03 1.78
CA ASN A 29 -2.04 -16.22 0.49
C ASN A 29 -1.10 -15.04 0.18
N PRO A 30 0.20 -15.19 0.47
CA PRO A 30 1.20 -14.14 0.23
C PRO A 30 1.25 -13.65 -1.23
N ALA A 31 0.95 -14.51 -2.20
CA ALA A 31 1.03 -14.15 -3.62
C ALA A 31 -0.10 -13.18 -4.04
N THR A 32 -1.35 -13.43 -3.63
CA THR A 32 -2.46 -12.51 -3.92
C THR A 32 -2.36 -11.25 -3.07
N GLN A 33 -1.86 -11.35 -1.84
CA GLN A 33 -1.52 -10.18 -1.03
C GLN A 33 -0.49 -9.28 -1.71
N ALA A 34 0.59 -9.83 -2.28
CA ALA A 34 1.61 -9.05 -2.97
C ALA A 34 1.04 -8.25 -4.16
N ARG A 35 0.17 -8.88 -4.96
CA ARG A 35 -0.57 -8.21 -6.05
C ARG A 35 -1.42 -7.05 -5.53
N ASP A 36 -2.15 -7.28 -4.45
CA ASP A 36 -3.05 -6.26 -3.89
C ASP A 36 -2.26 -5.10 -3.24
N LEU A 37 -1.15 -5.40 -2.56
CA LEU A 37 -0.23 -4.40 -2.02
C LEU A 37 0.36 -3.54 -3.12
N ALA A 38 0.70 -4.12 -4.28
CA ALA A 38 1.14 -3.36 -5.44
C ALA A 38 0.05 -2.39 -5.94
N ALA A 39 -1.22 -2.81 -5.94
CA ALA A 39 -2.35 -1.95 -6.30
C ALA A 39 -2.62 -0.83 -5.28
N LEU A 40 -2.44 -1.10 -3.98
CA LEU A 40 -2.68 -0.15 -2.88
C LEU A 40 -1.53 0.84 -2.65
N CYS A 41 -0.28 0.39 -2.84
CA CYS A 41 0.93 1.19 -2.55
C CYS A 41 1.56 1.82 -3.79
N GLY A 42 1.39 1.19 -4.96
CA GLY A 42 2.10 1.52 -6.20
C GLY A 42 3.61 1.21 -6.14
N THR A 43 4.23 1.05 -7.31
CA THR A 43 5.69 0.97 -7.43
C THR A 43 6.30 2.36 -7.24
N GLN A 44 7.04 2.54 -6.15
CA GLN A 44 8.06 3.58 -6.12
C GLN A 44 9.21 3.08 -6.98
N ALA A 45 9.71 3.89 -7.91
CA ALA A 45 11.09 3.73 -8.33
C ALA A 45 11.90 3.85 -7.03
N THR A 46 12.48 2.74 -6.57
CA THR A 46 13.39 2.76 -5.44
C THR A 46 14.52 3.72 -5.83
N GLY A 47 14.49 4.94 -5.30
CA GLY A 47 15.65 5.79 -5.30
C GLY A 47 16.75 5.00 -4.63
N ALA A 48 17.71 4.55 -5.44
CA ALA A 48 18.95 4.01 -4.95
C ALA A 48 19.48 4.96 -3.87
N SER A 49 19.95 4.36 -2.78
CA SER A 49 20.68 5.00 -1.70
C SER A 49 21.62 6.10 -2.21
N ALA A 50 21.18 7.36 -2.12
CA ALA A 50 22.05 8.52 -2.22
C ALA A 50 22.65 8.73 -0.84
N ARG A 51 23.82 8.10 -0.64
CA ARG A 51 24.74 8.47 0.43
C ARG A 51 25.05 9.96 0.30
N GLY A 52 24.74 10.72 1.35
CA GLY A 52 25.33 12.02 1.69
C GLY A 52 25.17 13.15 0.67
N ALA A 53 24.22 14.04 0.91
CA ALA A 53 24.36 15.45 0.52
C ALA A 53 23.71 16.33 1.58
N SER A 54 24.49 17.30 2.04
CA SER A 54 24.22 18.26 3.10
C SER A 54 22.87 18.97 2.96
N ARG A 55 22.09 18.96 4.05
CA ARG A 55 20.91 19.81 4.20
C ARG A 55 21.35 21.24 4.54
N THR A 56 21.11 22.18 3.64
CA THR A 56 20.97 23.60 3.98
C THR A 56 19.62 24.13 3.48
N SER A 57 18.91 24.73 4.44
CA SER A 57 18.04 25.90 4.33
C SER A 57 16.76 25.86 3.46
N SER A 58 15.65 25.96 4.19
CA SER A 58 14.78 27.16 4.22
C SER A 58 13.45 27.18 3.46
N SER A 59 12.47 27.75 4.19
CA SER A 59 11.21 28.37 3.76
C SER A 59 10.14 27.42 3.20
N GLN A 60 8.85 27.69 3.28
CA GLN A 60 7.96 28.45 4.15
C GLN A 60 6.56 28.03 3.68
N ALA A 61 5.69 27.72 4.63
CA ALA A 61 4.23 27.65 4.60
C ALA A 61 3.47 27.47 3.26
N SER A 62 2.50 26.54 3.23
CA SER A 62 1.15 26.81 2.69
C SER A 62 0.10 25.77 3.10
N LYS A 63 -0.85 26.22 3.90
CA LYS A 63 -2.30 25.91 3.96
C LYS A 63 -2.79 24.66 3.19
N ALA A 64 -3.24 23.64 3.92
CA ALA A 64 -3.94 22.48 3.37
C ALA A 64 -5.34 22.86 2.87
N LYS A 65 -5.56 22.77 1.56
CA LYS A 65 -6.86 22.83 0.90
C LYS A 65 -7.42 21.41 0.81
N ALA A 66 -8.65 21.20 1.28
CA ALA A 66 -9.37 19.95 1.07
C ALA A 66 -9.50 19.67 -0.43
N VAL A 67 -8.99 18.52 -0.89
CA VAL A 67 -9.13 18.07 -2.27
C VAL A 67 -10.17 16.95 -2.30
N SER A 68 -11.28 17.27 -2.94
CA SER A 68 -12.32 16.35 -3.42
C SER A 68 -11.70 15.18 -4.19
N ALA A 69 -12.06 13.95 -3.82
CA ALA A 69 -11.64 12.75 -4.52
C ALA A 69 -12.22 12.71 -5.95
N ALA A 70 -11.35 12.89 -6.94
CA ALA A 70 -11.66 12.67 -8.35
C ALA A 70 -11.46 11.18 -8.71
N PRO A 71 -12.23 10.63 -9.67
CA PRO A 71 -12.20 9.21 -10.00
C PRO A 71 -10.91 8.86 -10.78
N VAL A 72 -10.17 7.85 -10.31
CA VAL A 72 -9.06 7.26 -11.06
C VAL A 72 -9.62 6.51 -12.27
N LYS A 73 -9.50 7.13 -13.46
CA LYS A 73 -9.56 6.44 -14.76
C LYS A 73 -8.12 6.13 -15.19
N GLY A 74 -7.68 4.90 -14.94
CA GLY A 74 -6.35 4.41 -15.33
C GLY A 74 -6.16 2.98 -14.86
N GLY A 75 -5.68 2.11 -15.76
CA GLY A 75 -5.57 0.67 -15.56
C GLY A 75 -4.85 0.26 -14.28
N TRP A 76 -5.38 -0.80 -13.66
CA TRP A 76 -4.88 -1.47 -12.48
C TRP A 76 -3.47 -2.02 -12.70
N GLY A 77 -2.49 -1.58 -11.91
CA GLY A 77 -1.13 -2.14 -11.96
C GLY A 77 -0.29 -1.69 -13.16
N ALA A 78 -0.67 -0.62 -13.86
CA ALA A 78 0.21 -0.01 -14.85
C ALA A 78 1.48 0.55 -14.17
N PRO A 79 2.69 0.31 -14.73
CA PRO A 79 3.92 0.87 -14.19
C PRO A 79 3.82 2.40 -14.11
N GLY A 80 4.09 2.96 -12.92
CA GLY A 80 4.04 4.41 -12.66
C GLY A 80 2.82 4.90 -11.85
N VAL A 81 1.83 4.05 -11.57
CA VAL A 81 0.71 4.44 -10.68
C VAL A 81 1.14 4.29 -9.22
N VAL A 82 1.43 5.42 -8.57
CA VAL A 82 1.68 5.48 -7.13
C VAL A 82 0.35 5.34 -6.38
N GLY A 83 0.25 4.32 -5.51
CA GLY A 83 -0.88 4.15 -4.62
C GLY A 83 -0.79 5.08 -3.40
N PRO A 84 -1.91 5.43 -2.74
CA PRO A 84 -1.92 6.38 -1.63
C PRO A 84 -1.33 5.81 -0.34
N TYR A 85 -1.17 4.48 -0.24
CA TYR A 85 -0.65 3.84 0.96
C TYR A 85 0.85 3.55 0.88
N LYS A 86 1.47 3.41 2.05
CA LYS A 86 2.82 2.90 2.25
C LYS A 86 2.74 1.64 3.12
N LEU A 87 3.43 0.57 2.71
CA LEU A 87 3.65 -0.59 3.57
C LEU A 87 4.58 -0.21 4.73
N VAL A 88 4.08 -0.34 5.95
CA VAL A 88 4.78 -0.01 7.20
C VAL A 88 5.43 -1.26 7.79
N SER A 89 4.69 -2.35 7.85
CA SER A 89 5.19 -3.64 8.34
C SER A 89 4.50 -4.80 7.63
N LEU A 90 5.19 -5.94 7.60
CA LEU A 90 4.69 -7.21 7.09
C LEU A 90 5.20 -8.31 8.02
N THR A 91 4.30 -9.05 8.64
CA THR A 91 4.64 -10.08 9.64
C THR A 91 4.00 -11.40 9.24
N PRO A 92 4.78 -12.48 9.02
CA PRO A 92 4.23 -13.82 8.89
C PRO A 92 3.77 -14.34 10.27
N VAL A 93 2.68 -15.10 10.26
CA VAL A 93 2.09 -15.75 11.44
C VAL A 93 1.85 -17.21 11.08
N ASP A 94 2.42 -18.12 11.87
CA ASP A 94 2.12 -19.55 11.76
C ASP A 94 0.85 -19.86 12.58
N LEU A 95 -0.30 -19.80 11.92
CA LEU A 95 -1.59 -20.14 12.54
C LEU A 95 -1.87 -21.65 12.49
N PHE A 96 -1.21 -22.37 11.59
CA PHE A 96 -1.44 -23.79 11.33
C PHE A 96 -0.10 -24.55 11.28
N PRO A 97 0.48 -24.85 12.46
CA PRO A 97 1.76 -25.55 12.54
C PRO A 97 1.73 -26.90 11.81
N HIS A 98 2.86 -27.27 11.23
CA HIS A 98 3.02 -28.50 10.44
C HIS A 98 2.19 -28.54 9.14
N THR A 99 1.78 -27.37 8.65
CA THR A 99 1.19 -27.22 7.33
C THR A 99 2.00 -26.21 6.51
N ASP A 100 1.80 -26.22 5.19
CA ASP A 100 2.40 -25.22 4.30
C ASP A 100 1.66 -23.87 4.33
N HIS A 101 0.64 -23.71 5.18
CA HIS A 101 -0.13 -22.48 5.26
C HIS A 101 0.69 -21.41 5.96
N VAL A 102 0.71 -20.22 5.36
CA VAL A 102 1.32 -19.04 5.94
C VAL A 102 0.28 -17.94 5.97
N GLU A 103 -0.02 -17.47 7.18
CA GLU A 103 -0.78 -16.26 7.36
C GLU A 103 0.17 -15.06 7.39
N THR A 104 -0.26 -13.93 6.85
CA THR A 104 0.51 -12.69 6.88
C THR A 104 -0.35 -11.51 7.30
N VAL A 105 0.23 -10.64 8.11
CA VAL A 105 -0.37 -9.37 8.52
C VAL A 105 0.47 -8.23 7.96
N ALA A 106 -0.11 -7.44 7.07
CA ALA A 106 0.47 -6.22 6.54
C ALA A 106 -0.20 -4.99 7.17
N VAL A 107 0.60 -4.01 7.58
CA VAL A 107 0.11 -2.71 8.04
C VAL A 107 0.46 -1.66 6.98
N LEU A 108 -0.56 -0.94 6.53
CA LEU A 108 -0.46 0.12 5.54
C LEU A 108 -0.86 1.44 6.18
N ASP A 109 -0.06 2.48 5.99
CA ASP A 109 -0.42 3.86 6.37
C ASP A 109 -0.63 4.72 5.13
N LEU A 110 -1.61 5.61 5.19
CA LEU A 110 -1.84 6.63 4.17
C LEU A 110 -0.63 7.59 4.15
N ARG A 111 -0.14 7.92 2.95
CA ARG A 111 0.98 8.85 2.74
C ARG A 111 0.58 10.31 2.93
#